data_AF-A0A850WHU3-F1
#
_entry.id   AF-A0A850WHU3-F1
#
_cell.length_a   1.000
_cell.length_b   1.000
_cell.length_c   1.000
_cell.angle_alpha   90.00
_cell.angle_beta   90.00
_cell.angle_gamma   90.00
#
_symmetry.space_group_name_H-M   'P 1'
#
loop_
_entity.id
_entity.type
_entity.pdbx_description
1 polymer ?
#
loop_
_entity_poly.entity_id
_entity_poly.type
_entity_poly.pdbx_seq_one_letter_code
_entity_poly.pdbx_strand_id
1 'polypeptide(L)'
;EPPRKKESGNRKHRSFVQRRRALERRGVLRQKQLPPPGAASKPNPKRQRGGKNTGKAKPTPQPAPRPKSNSSASLGQPGAGKTASAAAQPPHKPKAGAKAKAPAPGIPTQPSKLVAIDCEMVGTGPGGRTSDLARCSVVGYDGDVLYDRYVRPAAPIVDYRTRWSGIRRHHMVNAVPFSTARREILRILSGKIVVGHAVSNDFKALKYFHPKALTRDTSKIPPLNRRGGFPENVSISLKRLTKELLHRDIQVGKSGHSSVEDARATMELYKVVEDEWEQHL
;
A
#
# COMPACT_ATOMS: atom_id res chain seq x y z
N GLU A 1 3.21 54.89 -28.09
CA GLU A 1 3.42 53.84 -27.07
C GLU A 1 3.81 52.53 -27.73
N PRO A 2 4.73 51.72 -27.17
CA PRO A 2 4.99 50.39 -27.72
C PRO A 2 3.84 49.42 -27.38
N PRO A 3 3.54 48.44 -28.24
CA PRO A 3 2.36 47.59 -28.06
C PRO A 3 2.56 46.59 -26.93
N ARG A 4 1.54 46.46 -26.06
CA ARG A 4 1.51 45.45 -24.99
C ARG A 4 1.45 44.04 -25.61
N LYS A 5 2.53 43.27 -25.48
CA LYS A 5 2.57 41.84 -25.85
C LYS A 5 1.53 41.07 -25.03
N LYS A 6 0.53 40.47 -25.69
CA LYS A 6 -0.40 39.51 -25.05
C LYS A 6 0.38 38.27 -24.63
N GLU A 7 0.32 37.91 -23.35
CA GLU A 7 0.93 36.67 -22.84
C GLU A 7 0.25 35.45 -23.48
N SER A 8 1.01 34.67 -24.25
CA SER A 8 0.55 33.43 -24.86
C SER A 8 0.48 32.31 -23.83
N GLY A 9 -0.60 31.51 -23.87
CA GLY A 9 -0.78 30.32 -23.03
C GLY A 9 -2.19 30.14 -22.48
N ASN A 10 -2.56 28.90 -22.19
CA ASN A 10 -3.86 28.57 -21.61
C ASN A 10 -4.01 29.15 -20.18
N ARG A 11 -5.24 29.15 -19.63
CA ARG A 11 -5.54 29.72 -18.30
C ARG A 11 -4.63 29.16 -17.19
N LYS A 12 -4.26 27.89 -17.23
CA LYS A 12 -3.36 27.27 -16.24
C LYS A 12 -1.94 27.84 -16.35
N HIS A 13 -1.45 28.06 -17.58
CA HIS A 13 -0.15 28.67 -17.81
C HIS A 13 -0.09 30.10 -17.26
N ARG A 14 -1.12 30.92 -17.51
CA ARG A 14 -1.19 32.30 -17.00
C ARG A 14 -1.20 32.35 -15.47
N SER A 15 -1.99 31.50 -14.83
CA SER A 15 -2.03 31.40 -13.36
C SER A 15 -0.69 30.94 -12.77
N PHE A 16 0.02 30.03 -13.44
CA PHE A 16 1.36 29.60 -13.04
C PHE A 16 2.37 30.75 -13.12
N VAL A 17 2.40 31.49 -14.23
CA VAL A 17 3.31 32.63 -14.43
C VAL A 17 3.06 33.74 -13.40
N GLN A 18 1.79 34.08 -13.14
CA GLN A 18 1.43 35.06 -12.11
C GLN A 18 1.88 34.63 -10.71
N ARG A 19 1.64 33.36 -10.35
CA ARG A 19 2.05 32.82 -9.04
C ARG A 19 3.56 32.79 -8.88
N ARG A 20 4.30 32.43 -9.94
CA ARG A 20 5.77 32.45 -9.94
C ARG A 20 6.32 33.86 -9.73
N ARG A 21 5.84 34.85 -10.48
CA ARG A 21 6.24 36.26 -10.32
C ARG A 21 5.93 36.82 -8.92
N ALA A 22 4.83 36.38 -8.31
CA ALA A 22 4.49 36.77 -6.94
C ALA A 22 5.46 36.19 -5.91
N LEU A 23 5.92 34.94 -6.12
CA LEU A 23 6.92 34.30 -5.26
C LEU A 23 8.33 34.87 -5.45
N GLU A 24 8.68 35.28 -6.67
CA GLU A 24 9.92 36.01 -6.98
C GLU A 24 9.95 37.38 -6.29
N ARG A 25 8.85 38.16 -6.35
CA ARG A 25 8.71 39.43 -5.63
C ARG A 25 8.78 39.30 -4.10
N ARG A 26 8.39 38.14 -3.56
CA ARG A 26 8.46 37.83 -2.12
C ARG A 26 9.82 37.26 -1.70
N GLY A 27 10.79 37.14 -2.60
CA GLY A 27 12.12 36.61 -2.29
C GLY A 27 12.14 35.12 -1.93
N VAL A 28 11.03 34.39 -2.17
CA VAL A 28 10.87 32.97 -1.80
C VAL A 28 11.57 32.06 -2.80
N LEU A 29 11.79 32.53 -4.03
CA LEU A 29 12.52 31.81 -5.08
C LEU A 29 13.97 32.32 -5.14
N ARG A 30 14.95 31.49 -4.75
CA ARG A 30 16.37 31.77 -5.00
C ARG A 30 16.68 31.62 -6.49
N GLN A 31 17.39 32.60 -7.04
CA GLN A 31 17.77 32.66 -8.45
C GLN A 31 18.78 31.55 -8.79
N LYS A 32 18.30 30.42 -9.31
CA LYS A 32 19.14 29.51 -10.11
C LYS A 32 18.28 28.76 -11.13
N GLN A 33 18.82 28.71 -12.34
CA GLN A 33 18.30 28.13 -13.58
C GLN A 33 17.43 29.06 -14.44
N LEU A 34 18.11 29.98 -15.13
CA LEU A 34 17.68 30.48 -16.44
C LEU A 34 18.44 29.68 -17.52
N PRO A 35 17.78 29.21 -18.59
CA PRO A 35 18.49 28.85 -19.82
C PRO A 35 18.99 30.13 -20.54
N PRO A 36 20.08 30.05 -21.32
CA PRO A 36 20.67 31.23 -21.95
C PRO A 36 19.73 31.86 -23.00
N PRO A 37 19.76 33.19 -23.19
CA PRO A 37 18.93 33.87 -24.17
C PRO A 37 19.49 33.63 -25.58
N GLY A 38 18.71 32.99 -26.46
CA GLY A 38 19.10 32.82 -27.87
C GLY A 38 18.47 31.67 -28.67
N ALA A 39 17.64 30.81 -28.08
CA ALA A 39 17.03 29.73 -28.85
C ALA A 39 15.73 30.19 -29.56
N ALA A 40 15.88 30.69 -30.78
CA ALA A 40 14.77 30.88 -31.71
C ALA A 40 14.04 29.56 -31.97
N SER A 41 12.72 29.61 -31.92
CA SER A 41 11.80 28.52 -32.26
C SER A 41 11.97 28.07 -33.72
N LYS A 42 12.45 26.85 -33.94
CA LYS A 42 12.28 26.16 -35.23
C LYS A 42 10.94 25.39 -35.24
N PRO A 43 10.17 25.44 -36.34
CA PRO A 43 8.89 24.76 -36.44
C PRO A 43 9.07 23.24 -36.54
N ASN A 44 8.15 22.51 -35.93
CA ASN A 44 8.10 21.06 -35.90
C ASN A 44 7.59 20.52 -37.25
N PRO A 45 8.30 19.64 -37.97
CA PRO A 45 7.74 18.99 -39.14
C PRO A 45 6.94 17.74 -38.77
N LYS A 46 6.01 17.43 -39.66
CA LYS A 46 4.95 16.43 -39.60
C LYS A 46 5.42 15.03 -39.21
N ARG A 47 4.55 14.35 -38.46
CA ARG A 47 4.63 12.94 -38.09
C ARG A 47 4.24 12.07 -39.30
N GLN A 48 5.19 11.33 -39.88
CA GLN A 48 4.94 10.22 -40.81
C GLN A 48 5.39 8.89 -40.20
N ARG A 49 4.65 7.84 -40.56
CA ARG A 49 4.76 6.44 -40.16
C ARG A 49 6.07 5.80 -40.63
N GLY A 50 6.55 4.78 -39.89
CA GLY A 50 7.22 3.61 -40.48
C GLY A 50 8.46 3.08 -39.74
N GLY A 51 8.44 1.78 -39.42
CA GLY A 51 9.54 0.86 -39.76
C GLY A 51 10.67 0.55 -38.75
N LYS A 52 10.53 -0.63 -38.11
CA LYS A 52 11.52 -1.72 -37.83
C LYS A 52 12.96 -1.45 -37.32
N ASN A 53 13.26 -2.17 -36.21
CA ASN A 53 14.46 -2.94 -35.83
C ASN A 53 15.88 -2.35 -35.93
N THR A 54 16.63 -2.39 -34.81
CA THR A 54 17.70 -3.37 -34.50
C THR A 54 18.36 -3.03 -33.16
N GLY A 55 18.80 -4.05 -32.42
CA GLY A 55 19.21 -3.94 -31.02
C GLY A 55 20.66 -3.53 -30.76
N LYS A 56 20.99 -3.38 -29.48
CA LYS A 56 22.25 -3.80 -28.85
C LYS A 56 22.18 -3.59 -27.34
N ALA A 57 22.88 -4.47 -26.62
CA ALA A 57 22.75 -4.74 -25.19
C ALA A 57 23.79 -4.03 -24.31
N LYS A 58 23.37 -3.83 -23.04
CA LYS A 58 24.13 -3.78 -21.75
C LYS A 58 25.17 -2.65 -21.51
N PRO A 59 25.60 -2.39 -20.24
CA PRO A 59 25.21 -2.98 -18.96
C PRO A 59 24.92 -2.02 -17.78
N THR A 60 24.32 -2.61 -16.75
CA THR A 60 24.10 -2.14 -15.37
C THR A 60 25.39 -2.09 -14.52
N PRO A 61 25.51 -1.20 -13.52
CA PRO A 61 26.45 -1.34 -12.43
C PRO A 61 25.80 -1.94 -11.16
N GLN A 62 26.47 -2.94 -10.57
CA GLN A 62 26.19 -3.51 -9.25
C GLN A 62 26.87 -2.68 -8.13
N PRO A 63 26.41 -2.75 -6.87
CA PRO A 63 27.02 -2.04 -5.74
C PRO A 63 28.15 -2.83 -5.05
N ALA A 64 29.11 -2.07 -4.48
CA ALA A 64 30.29 -2.54 -3.76
C ALA A 64 30.02 -3.10 -2.34
N PRO A 65 30.92 -3.92 -1.75
CA PRO A 65 30.68 -4.69 -0.54
C PRO A 65 31.00 -3.96 0.78
N ARG A 66 30.37 -4.39 1.88
CA ARG A 66 30.66 -4.02 3.27
C ARG A 66 31.86 -4.80 3.84
N PRO A 67 32.67 -4.21 4.74
CA PRO A 67 33.66 -4.96 5.50
C PRO A 67 33.05 -5.64 6.74
N LYS A 68 33.57 -6.83 7.06
CA LYS A 68 33.41 -7.55 8.32
C LYS A 68 34.54 -7.15 9.28
N SER A 69 34.26 -7.08 10.57
CA SER A 69 35.26 -7.17 11.63
C SER A 69 34.83 -8.23 12.66
N ASN A 70 35.79 -9.10 12.98
CA ASN A 70 35.76 -10.14 14.02
C ASN A 70 36.86 -9.79 15.04
N SER A 71 36.62 -9.95 16.34
CA SER A 71 37.56 -10.37 17.43
C SER A 71 36.86 -10.14 18.79
N SER A 72 36.54 -11.17 19.59
CA SER A 72 37.32 -11.82 20.69
C SER A 72 37.64 -10.85 21.85
N ALA A 73 37.51 -11.13 23.16
CA ALA A 73 37.70 -12.34 23.99
C ALA A 73 36.96 -12.12 25.36
N SER A 74 36.36 -13.12 26.03
CA SER A 74 36.86 -14.16 26.95
C SER A 74 37.21 -13.73 28.40
N LEU A 75 36.81 -14.61 29.35
CA LEU A 75 37.33 -14.92 30.70
C LEU A 75 36.66 -14.30 31.94
N GLY A 76 36.24 -15.18 32.87
CA GLY A 76 35.90 -14.85 34.25
C GLY A 76 34.95 -15.82 34.97
N GLN A 77 35.40 -17.04 35.30
CA GLN A 77 34.93 -17.90 36.42
C GLN A 77 36.08 -17.93 37.47
N PRO A 78 36.00 -18.52 38.70
CA PRO A 78 35.04 -19.54 39.22
C PRO A 78 34.64 -19.42 40.74
N GLY A 79 33.89 -20.40 41.25
CA GLY A 79 33.80 -20.81 42.68
C GLY A 79 32.38 -21.22 43.13
N ALA A 80 31.96 -22.49 43.07
CA ALA A 80 32.05 -23.58 44.09
C ALA A 80 31.18 -23.38 45.36
N GLY A 81 30.35 -24.33 45.86
CA GLY A 81 29.99 -25.68 45.42
C GLY A 81 28.94 -26.36 46.33
N LYS A 82 28.78 -27.69 46.14
CA LYS A 82 28.16 -28.74 47.02
C LYS A 82 26.61 -28.77 47.13
N THR A 83 25.87 -29.88 47.15
CA THR A 83 26.11 -31.35 47.21
C THR A 83 24.79 -32.14 46.98
N ALA A 84 24.90 -33.38 46.43
CA ALA A 84 24.07 -34.60 46.61
C ALA A 84 22.56 -34.55 46.23
N SER A 85 21.88 -35.59 45.72
CA SER A 85 22.11 -37.04 45.71
C SER A 85 21.24 -37.73 44.63
N ALA A 86 21.45 -39.04 44.45
CA ALA A 86 21.12 -39.91 43.32
C ALA A 86 19.64 -40.35 43.16
N ALA A 87 19.26 -40.73 41.92
CA ALA A 87 18.69 -42.05 41.57
C ALA A 87 18.50 -42.16 40.04
N ALA A 88 18.90 -43.31 39.47
CA ALA A 88 18.91 -43.60 38.04
C ALA A 88 17.92 -44.72 37.68
N GLN A 89 17.23 -44.62 36.52
CA GLN A 89 16.68 -45.73 35.69
C GLN A 89 16.54 -45.24 34.21
N PRO A 90 16.26 -46.09 33.18
CA PRO A 90 17.17 -46.49 32.10
C PRO A 90 16.94 -45.77 30.75
N PRO A 91 17.77 -46.00 29.71
CA PRO A 91 17.79 -45.17 28.50
C PRO A 91 16.80 -45.67 27.43
N HIS A 92 15.91 -44.78 26.97
CA HIS A 92 15.13 -45.00 25.74
C HIS A 92 15.87 -44.42 24.51
N LYS A 93 16.00 -45.26 23.48
CA LYS A 93 16.61 -45.00 22.16
C LYS A 93 16.08 -43.73 21.47
N PRO A 94 16.89 -43.00 20.68
CA PRO A 94 16.40 -41.88 19.89
C PRO A 94 15.69 -42.42 18.63
N LYS A 95 14.40 -42.07 18.44
CA LYS A 95 13.74 -42.25 17.14
C LYS A 95 13.96 -41.02 16.27
N ALA A 96 14.37 -41.33 15.04
CA ALA A 96 14.78 -40.45 13.97
C ALA A 96 13.71 -39.43 13.55
N GLY A 97 14.18 -38.39 12.86
CA GLY A 97 13.46 -37.15 12.60
C GLY A 97 12.12 -37.33 11.89
N ALA A 98 11.10 -36.67 12.45
CA ALA A 98 9.89 -36.37 11.73
C ALA A 98 10.21 -35.32 10.66
N LYS A 99 10.28 -35.77 9.39
CA LYS A 99 10.22 -34.87 8.23
C LYS A 99 8.92 -34.06 8.34
N ALA A 100 9.05 -32.74 8.34
CA ALA A 100 7.92 -31.82 8.20
C ALA A 100 7.16 -32.19 6.91
N LYS A 101 5.93 -32.68 7.07
CA LYS A 101 5.03 -32.99 5.97
C LYS A 101 4.62 -31.66 5.33
N ALA A 102 4.91 -31.50 4.04
CA ALA A 102 4.40 -30.38 3.25
C ALA A 102 2.86 -30.33 3.36
N PRO A 103 2.23 -29.14 3.41
CA PRO A 103 0.78 -29.05 3.51
C PRO A 103 0.13 -29.63 2.25
N ALA A 104 -0.94 -30.40 2.46
CA ALA A 104 -1.78 -30.94 1.39
C ALA A 104 -2.53 -29.79 0.68
N PRO A 105 -2.83 -29.92 -0.64
CA PRO A 105 -3.56 -28.91 -1.38
C PRO A 105 -5.03 -28.85 -0.93
N GLY A 106 -5.55 -27.64 -0.74
CA GLY A 106 -6.95 -27.36 -0.43
C GLY A 106 -7.30 -27.46 1.06
N ILE A 107 -6.89 -26.48 1.87
CA ILE A 107 -7.53 -26.26 3.17
C ILE A 107 -8.85 -25.52 2.88
N PRO A 108 -10.02 -26.04 3.29
CA PRO A 108 -11.26 -25.27 3.23
C PRO A 108 -11.05 -23.95 3.98
N THR A 109 -11.18 -22.83 3.28
CA THR A 109 -11.11 -21.50 3.86
C THR A 109 -12.28 -21.35 4.83
N GLN A 110 -12.02 -21.58 6.11
CA GLN A 110 -13.03 -21.41 7.15
C GLN A 110 -13.48 -19.94 7.14
N PRO A 111 -14.76 -19.60 6.92
CA PRO A 111 -15.22 -18.21 6.81
C PRO A 111 -14.77 -17.31 7.98
N SER A 112 -14.69 -17.87 9.19
CA SER A 112 -14.21 -17.17 10.40
C SER A 112 -12.73 -16.73 10.36
N LYS A 113 -11.94 -17.27 9.42
CA LYS A 113 -10.54 -16.92 9.18
C LYS A 113 -10.36 -15.81 8.15
N LEU A 114 -11.38 -15.45 7.37
CA LEU A 114 -11.27 -14.38 6.39
C LEU A 114 -11.77 -13.06 6.96
N VAL A 115 -11.04 -12.00 6.62
CA VAL A 115 -11.47 -10.63 6.82
C VAL A 115 -11.08 -9.80 5.62
N ALA A 116 -11.89 -8.79 5.30
CA ALA A 116 -11.49 -7.75 4.35
C ALA A 116 -11.12 -6.47 5.10
N ILE A 117 -10.13 -5.76 4.58
CA ILE A 117 -9.66 -4.49 5.11
C ILE A 117 -9.64 -3.42 4.03
N ASP A 118 -10.01 -2.21 4.44
CA ASP A 118 -9.76 -1.00 3.66
C ASP A 118 -9.44 0.17 4.60
N CYS A 119 -8.56 1.06 4.14
CA CYS A 119 -8.09 2.21 4.88
C CYS A 119 -8.28 3.50 4.08
N GLU A 120 -8.74 4.54 4.78
CA GLU A 120 -8.68 5.91 4.28
C GLU A 120 -7.41 6.59 4.79
N MET A 121 -6.69 7.25 3.88
CA MET A 121 -5.45 7.95 4.18
C MET A 121 -5.56 9.46 4.02
N VAL A 122 -4.85 10.18 4.89
CA VAL A 122 -4.61 11.62 4.82
C VAL A 122 -3.15 11.91 4.45
N GLY A 123 -2.90 13.12 3.98
CA GLY A 123 -1.57 13.64 3.67
C GLY A 123 -0.89 14.24 4.90
N THR A 124 0.26 13.69 5.27
CA THR A 124 1.14 14.22 6.33
C THR A 124 2.53 14.53 5.76
N GLY A 125 3.39 15.14 6.59
CA GLY A 125 4.76 15.50 6.23
C GLY A 125 4.85 16.60 5.17
N PRO A 126 6.06 16.87 4.63
CA PRO A 126 6.29 17.98 3.70
C PRO A 126 5.39 17.91 2.47
N GLY A 127 4.50 18.89 2.34
CA GLY A 127 3.54 18.99 1.24
C GLY A 127 2.48 17.88 1.20
N GLY A 128 2.22 17.19 2.32
CA GLY A 128 1.19 16.14 2.40
C GLY A 128 1.51 14.88 1.59
N ARG A 129 2.78 14.64 1.27
CA ARG A 129 3.23 13.55 0.40
C ARG A 129 3.24 12.18 1.08
N THR A 130 3.25 12.14 2.40
CA THR A 130 3.13 10.88 3.15
C THR A 130 1.66 10.53 3.31
N SER A 131 1.29 9.29 2.98
CA SER A 131 -0.06 8.76 3.21
C SER A 131 -0.09 8.09 4.57
N ASP A 132 -0.74 8.72 5.56
CA ASP A 132 -0.93 8.15 6.89
C ASP A 132 -2.40 7.77 7.12
N LEU A 133 -2.61 6.73 7.91
CA LEU A 133 -3.93 6.16 8.23
C LEU A 133 -4.83 7.17 8.97
N ALA A 134 -6.07 7.34 8.49
CA ALA A 134 -7.07 8.22 9.09
C ALA A 134 -8.44 7.57 9.33
N ARG A 135 -8.74 6.45 8.68
CA ARG A 135 -9.84 5.54 9.04
C ARG A 135 -9.44 4.14 8.60
N CYS A 136 -9.79 3.14 9.37
CA CYS A 136 -9.66 1.74 8.96
C CYS A 136 -10.98 1.04 9.23
N SER A 137 -11.41 0.24 8.27
CA SER A 137 -12.53 -0.68 8.42
C SER A 137 -12.05 -2.11 8.18
N VAL A 138 -12.46 -3.02 9.05
CA VAL A 138 -12.27 -4.47 8.89
C VAL A 138 -13.64 -5.12 8.95
N VAL A 139 -13.95 -5.95 7.95
CA VAL A 139 -15.21 -6.68 7.87
C VAL A 139 -14.97 -8.18 7.85
N GLY A 140 -15.90 -8.95 8.40
CA GLY A 140 -15.91 -10.41 8.31
C GLY A 140 -16.32 -10.90 6.93
N TYR A 141 -16.37 -12.22 6.77
CA TYR A 141 -16.73 -12.87 5.50
C TYR A 141 -18.09 -12.42 4.99
N ASP A 142 -19.10 -12.28 5.87
CA ASP A 142 -20.46 -11.89 5.47
C ASP A 142 -20.67 -10.37 5.42
N GLY A 143 -19.60 -9.59 5.59
CA GLY A 143 -19.65 -8.13 5.56
C GLY A 143 -20.08 -7.47 6.88
N ASP A 144 -20.14 -8.24 7.96
CA ASP A 144 -20.26 -7.76 9.32
C ASP A 144 -19.05 -6.88 9.69
N VAL A 145 -19.30 -5.73 10.33
CA VAL A 145 -18.22 -4.79 10.67
C VAL A 145 -17.56 -5.22 11.96
N LEU A 146 -16.31 -5.68 11.88
CA LEU A 146 -15.50 -6.08 13.03
C LEU A 146 -14.73 -4.90 13.64
N TYR A 147 -14.38 -3.92 12.80
CA TYR A 147 -13.70 -2.71 13.21
C TYR A 147 -14.06 -1.59 12.24
N ASP A 148 -14.42 -0.42 12.77
CA ASP A 148 -14.53 0.81 11.98
C ASP A 148 -14.25 2.02 12.88
N ARG A 149 -13.09 2.64 12.71
CA ARG A 149 -12.68 3.78 13.53
C ARG A 149 -11.92 4.80 12.72
N TYR A 150 -12.20 6.08 13.00
CA TYR A 150 -11.30 7.16 12.64
C TYR A 150 -10.03 7.09 13.49
N VAL A 151 -8.89 7.31 12.84
CA VAL A 151 -7.56 7.21 13.41
C VAL A 151 -6.87 8.56 13.32
N ARG A 152 -6.24 9.00 14.40
CA ARG A 152 -5.42 10.20 14.43
C ARG A 152 -3.98 9.81 14.08
N PRO A 153 -3.42 10.26 12.94
CA PRO A 153 -2.02 10.03 12.61
C PRO A 153 -1.09 10.60 13.68
N ALA A 154 0.11 10.02 13.81
CA ALA A 154 1.13 10.55 14.70
C ALA A 154 1.71 11.89 14.21
N ALA A 155 1.79 12.06 12.89
CA ALA A 155 2.23 13.30 12.26
C ALA A 155 1.06 14.26 12.02
N PRO A 156 1.28 15.59 12.06
CA PRO A 156 0.24 16.57 11.73
C PRO A 156 -0.31 16.38 10.31
N ILE A 157 -1.64 16.47 10.19
CA ILE A 157 -2.34 16.40 8.91
C ILE A 157 -2.14 17.72 8.17
N VAL A 158 -1.64 17.63 6.94
CA VAL A 158 -1.44 18.77 6.02
C VAL A 158 -2.53 18.81 4.96
N ASP A 159 -3.01 17.66 4.52
CA ASP A 159 -4.10 17.54 3.54
C ASP A 159 -5.03 16.39 3.92
N TYR A 160 -6.32 16.67 4.10
CA TYR A 160 -7.31 15.65 4.44
C TYR A 160 -7.63 14.72 3.26
N ARG A 161 -7.35 15.13 2.02
CA ARG A 161 -7.66 14.36 0.81
C ARG A 161 -9.16 14.01 0.72
N THR A 162 -10.04 14.83 1.28
CA THR A 162 -11.46 14.54 1.52
C THR A 162 -12.20 14.06 0.27
N ARG A 163 -11.87 14.57 -0.92
CA ARG A 163 -12.50 14.13 -2.18
C ARG A 163 -12.28 12.65 -2.51
N TRP A 164 -11.25 12.04 -1.92
CA TRP A 164 -10.95 10.61 -2.03
C TRP A 164 -11.26 9.92 -0.71
N SER A 165 -10.77 10.45 0.41
CA SER A 165 -10.79 9.75 1.70
C SER A 165 -12.09 9.88 2.50
N GLY A 166 -12.90 10.88 2.16
CA GLY A 166 -14.04 11.33 2.96
C GLY A 166 -13.67 11.92 4.33
N ILE A 167 -12.39 11.95 4.70
CA ILE A 167 -11.95 12.44 6.00
C ILE A 167 -12.06 13.96 6.08
N ARG A 168 -12.56 14.46 7.21
CA ARG A 168 -12.75 15.87 7.53
C ARG A 168 -12.15 16.15 8.90
N ARG A 169 -11.88 17.43 9.18
CA ARG A 169 -11.29 17.87 10.46
C ARG A 169 -12.09 17.41 11.69
N HIS A 170 -13.42 17.42 11.61
CA HIS A 170 -14.26 17.02 12.74
C HIS A 170 -14.12 15.52 13.08
N HIS A 171 -13.80 14.65 12.10
CA HIS A 171 -13.54 13.23 12.36
C HIS A 171 -12.34 13.03 13.30
N MET A 172 -11.40 13.99 13.35
CA MET A 172 -10.19 13.90 14.16
C MET A 172 -10.39 14.30 15.63
N VAL A 173 -11.54 14.86 16.00
CA VAL A 173 -11.83 15.30 17.38
C VAL A 173 -11.82 14.12 18.34
N ASN A 174 -12.52 13.03 17.98
CA ASN A 174 -12.62 11.81 18.78
C ASN A 174 -11.91 10.61 18.15
N ALA A 175 -11.00 10.86 17.20
CA ALA A 175 -10.25 9.79 16.53
C ALA A 175 -9.29 9.08 17.49
N VAL A 176 -9.21 7.75 17.35
CA VAL A 176 -8.33 6.90 18.15
C VAL A 176 -6.87 7.17 17.76
N PRO A 177 -5.92 7.33 18.71
CA PRO A 177 -4.52 7.47 18.37
C PRO A 177 -3.99 6.29 17.54
N PHE A 178 -3.15 6.57 16.54
CA PHE A 178 -2.60 5.55 15.64
C PHE A 178 -2.03 4.32 16.33
N SER A 179 -1.29 4.49 17.43
CA SER A 179 -0.70 3.37 18.18
C SER A 179 -1.74 2.40 18.75
N THR A 180 -2.84 2.94 19.29
CA THR A 180 -3.96 2.15 19.81
C THR A 180 -4.73 1.46 18.70
N ALA A 181 -5.14 2.23 17.67
CA ALA A 181 -5.85 1.68 16.52
C ALA A 181 -5.05 0.56 15.83
N ARG A 182 -3.75 0.77 15.62
CA ARG A 182 -2.86 -0.24 15.03
C ARG A 182 -2.85 -1.51 15.86
N ARG A 183 -2.73 -1.43 17.18
CA ARG A 183 -2.73 -2.62 18.06
C ARG A 183 -4.05 -3.40 17.95
N GLU A 184 -5.18 -2.70 17.93
CA GLU A 184 -6.52 -3.29 17.79
C GLU A 184 -6.68 -3.99 16.43
N ILE A 185 -6.33 -3.29 15.34
CA ILE A 185 -6.39 -3.83 13.98
C ILE A 185 -5.50 -5.07 13.86
N LEU A 186 -4.24 -5.01 14.29
CA LEU A 186 -3.32 -6.14 14.19
C LEU A 186 -3.76 -7.36 15.02
N ARG A 187 -4.45 -7.14 16.15
CA ARG A 187 -5.07 -8.22 16.92
C ARG A 187 -6.14 -8.94 16.11
N ILE A 188 -6.95 -8.20 15.34
CA ILE A 188 -7.98 -8.77 14.47
C ILE A 188 -7.34 -9.51 13.30
N LEU A 189 -6.32 -8.94 12.65
CA LEU A 189 -5.67 -9.54 11.47
C LEU A 189 -4.79 -10.76 11.81
N SER A 190 -4.42 -10.95 13.07
CA SER A 190 -3.50 -12.02 13.48
C SER A 190 -4.04 -13.40 13.15
N GLY A 191 -3.28 -14.17 12.35
CA GLY A 191 -3.65 -15.54 11.96
C GLY A 191 -4.86 -15.64 11.03
N LYS A 192 -5.28 -14.51 10.43
CA LYS A 192 -6.38 -14.45 9.46
C LYS A 192 -5.85 -14.35 8.03
N ILE A 193 -6.68 -14.77 7.09
CA ILE A 193 -6.55 -14.45 5.68
C ILE A 193 -7.11 -13.04 5.48
N VAL A 194 -6.28 -12.13 4.98
CA VAL A 194 -6.65 -10.73 4.76
C VAL A 194 -6.87 -10.49 3.28
N VAL A 195 -8.11 -10.17 2.94
CA VAL A 195 -8.55 -9.74 1.62
C VAL A 195 -8.48 -8.21 1.54
N GLY A 196 -7.97 -7.66 0.46
CA GLY A 196 -7.93 -6.22 0.24
C GLY A 196 -7.80 -5.87 -1.24
N HIS A 197 -8.00 -4.60 -1.59
CA HIS A 197 -7.86 -4.13 -2.98
C HIS A 197 -6.67 -3.16 -3.08
N ALA A 198 -5.58 -3.60 -3.71
CA ALA A 198 -4.28 -2.93 -3.65
C ALA A 198 -3.75 -2.78 -2.20
N VAL A 199 -4.00 -3.82 -1.39
CA VAL A 199 -3.85 -3.89 0.08
C VAL A 199 -2.45 -3.52 0.60
N SER A 200 -1.45 -3.56 -0.27
CA SER A 200 -0.11 -3.05 0.03
C SER A 200 -0.10 -1.60 0.51
N ASN A 201 -1.06 -0.78 0.08
CA ASN A 201 -1.18 0.62 0.51
C ASN A 201 -1.64 0.70 1.98
N ASP A 202 -2.64 -0.10 2.34
CA ASP A 202 -3.19 -0.24 3.69
C ASP A 202 -2.14 -0.73 4.67
N PHE A 203 -1.42 -1.80 4.31
CA PHE A 203 -0.33 -2.35 5.11
C PHE A 203 0.80 -1.33 5.31
N LYS A 204 1.12 -0.53 4.30
CA LYS A 204 2.08 0.56 4.42
C LYS A 204 1.59 1.64 5.39
N ALA A 205 0.32 2.05 5.30
CA ALA A 205 -0.28 3.03 6.22
C ALA A 205 -0.32 2.51 7.67
N LEU A 206 -0.56 1.21 7.85
CA LEU A 206 -0.52 0.51 9.14
C LEU A 206 0.90 0.25 9.66
N LYS A 207 1.94 0.48 8.84
CA LYS A 207 3.34 0.10 9.14
C LYS A 207 3.40 -1.38 9.55
N TYR A 208 2.82 -2.23 8.72
CA TYR A 208 2.64 -3.65 8.97
C TYR A 208 3.01 -4.49 7.74
N PHE A 209 3.46 -5.72 7.99
CA PHE A 209 3.73 -6.71 6.96
C PHE A 209 2.88 -7.95 7.27
N HIS A 210 1.85 -8.18 6.48
CA HIS A 210 1.06 -9.39 6.56
C HIS A 210 1.74 -10.53 5.77
N PRO A 211 1.70 -11.80 6.24
CA PRO A 211 2.25 -12.90 5.49
C PRO A 211 1.63 -13.01 4.09
N LYS A 212 2.47 -13.14 3.06
CA LYS A 212 2.00 -13.24 1.65
C LYS A 212 1.05 -14.42 1.45
N ALA A 213 1.35 -15.56 2.08
CA ALA A 213 0.49 -16.76 2.05
C ALA A 213 -0.89 -16.53 2.69
N LEU A 214 -1.06 -15.48 3.49
CA LEU A 214 -2.31 -15.08 4.13
C LEU A 214 -2.92 -13.81 3.50
N THR A 215 -2.40 -13.32 2.37
CA THR A 215 -2.88 -12.09 1.71
C THR A 215 -3.59 -12.39 0.39
N ARG A 216 -4.79 -11.84 0.20
CA ARG A 216 -5.56 -11.91 -1.06
C ARG A 216 -5.76 -10.49 -1.58
N ASP A 217 -5.01 -10.10 -2.64
CA ASP A 217 -5.12 -8.78 -3.25
C ASP A 217 -5.99 -8.84 -4.52
N THR A 218 -7.21 -8.35 -4.44
CA THR A 218 -8.20 -8.42 -5.54
C THR A 218 -7.85 -7.51 -6.72
N SER A 219 -6.88 -6.60 -6.58
CA SER A 219 -6.50 -5.66 -7.65
C SER A 219 -5.60 -6.26 -8.74
N LYS A 220 -5.08 -7.48 -8.54
CA LYS A 220 -4.04 -8.09 -9.41
C LYS A 220 -4.30 -9.57 -9.73
N ILE A 221 -5.47 -10.09 -9.41
CA ILE A 221 -5.74 -11.53 -9.53
C ILE A 221 -6.38 -11.85 -10.90
N PRO A 222 -5.74 -12.70 -11.75
CA PRO A 222 -6.25 -13.01 -13.09
C PRO A 222 -7.69 -13.56 -13.13
N PRO A 223 -8.11 -14.48 -12.23
CA PRO A 223 -9.51 -14.93 -12.14
C PRO A 223 -10.57 -13.82 -12.15
N LEU A 224 -10.39 -12.75 -11.37
CA LEU A 224 -11.36 -11.64 -11.33
C LEU A 224 -11.41 -10.89 -12.64
N ASN A 225 -10.24 -10.63 -13.23
CA ASN A 225 -10.18 -9.94 -14.51
C ASN A 225 -10.85 -10.76 -15.61
N ARG A 226 -10.59 -12.08 -15.66
CA ARG A 226 -11.22 -12.98 -16.63
C ARG A 226 -12.74 -12.98 -16.49
N ARG A 227 -13.26 -13.12 -15.26
CA ARG A 227 -14.70 -13.08 -14.97
C ARG A 227 -15.33 -11.75 -15.39
N GLY A 228 -14.60 -10.65 -15.22
CA GLY A 228 -15.06 -9.30 -15.57
C GLY A 228 -14.76 -8.88 -17.02
N GLY A 229 -14.28 -9.79 -17.88
CA GLY A 229 -13.95 -9.45 -19.26
C GLY A 229 -12.80 -8.45 -19.42
N PHE A 230 -11.89 -8.36 -18.45
CA PHE A 230 -10.73 -7.47 -18.45
C PHE A 230 -9.43 -8.23 -18.81
N PRO A 231 -8.40 -7.54 -19.33
CA PRO A 231 -7.09 -8.17 -19.54
C PRO A 231 -6.50 -8.68 -18.22
N GLU A 232 -5.99 -9.91 -18.19
CA GLU A 232 -5.52 -10.56 -16.95
C GLU A 232 -4.28 -9.93 -16.31
N ASN A 233 -3.50 -9.18 -17.08
CA ASN A 233 -2.20 -8.61 -16.68
C ASN A 233 -2.26 -7.13 -16.27
N VAL A 234 -3.44 -6.59 -15.99
CA VAL A 234 -3.61 -5.20 -15.56
C VAL A 234 -4.34 -5.11 -14.22
N SER A 235 -4.08 -4.03 -13.47
CA SER A 235 -4.91 -3.72 -12.31
C SER A 235 -6.17 -3.00 -12.71
N ILE A 236 -7.31 -3.51 -12.27
CA ILE A 236 -8.63 -2.91 -12.46
C ILE A 236 -9.06 -2.29 -11.14
N SER A 237 -9.67 -1.10 -11.19
CA SER A 237 -10.14 -0.43 -9.97
C SER A 237 -11.31 -1.19 -9.34
N LEU A 238 -11.40 -1.12 -8.00
CA LEU A 238 -12.48 -1.69 -7.22
C LEU A 238 -13.86 -1.30 -7.79
N LYS A 239 -14.05 -0.02 -8.11
CA LYS A 239 -15.27 0.51 -8.71
C LYS A 239 -15.65 -0.18 -10.02
N ARG A 240 -14.68 -0.46 -10.90
CA ARG A 240 -14.93 -1.11 -12.18
C ARG A 240 -15.25 -2.60 -12.01
N LEU A 241 -14.48 -3.30 -11.17
CA LEU A 241 -14.75 -4.71 -10.86
C LEU A 241 -16.13 -4.88 -10.21
N THR A 242 -16.45 -4.04 -9.22
CA THR A 242 -17.74 -4.09 -8.51
C THR A 242 -18.90 -3.81 -9.46
N LYS A 243 -18.76 -2.83 -10.36
CA LYS A 243 -19.79 -2.53 -11.36
C LYS A 243 -20.02 -3.70 -12.31
N GLU A 244 -18.95 -4.32 -12.80
CA GLU A 244 -19.04 -5.38 -13.79
C GLU A 244 -19.53 -6.70 -13.19
N LEU A 245 -18.98 -7.10 -12.05
CA LEU A 245 -19.18 -8.43 -11.46
C LEU A 245 -20.31 -8.49 -10.43
N LEU A 246 -20.57 -7.38 -9.74
CA LEU A 246 -21.58 -7.30 -8.68
C LEU A 246 -22.75 -6.40 -9.06
N HIS A 247 -22.75 -5.82 -10.27
CA HIS A 247 -23.79 -4.93 -10.79
C HIS A 247 -24.14 -3.77 -9.85
N ARG A 248 -23.15 -3.29 -9.08
CA ARG A 248 -23.32 -2.27 -8.04
C ARG A 248 -22.38 -1.10 -8.29
N ASP A 249 -22.92 0.12 -8.23
CA ASP A 249 -22.10 1.33 -8.18
C ASP A 249 -21.69 1.62 -6.73
N ILE A 250 -20.38 1.78 -6.50
CA ILE A 250 -19.77 2.18 -5.23
C ILE A 250 -19.01 3.50 -5.38
N GLN A 251 -18.60 4.09 -4.26
CA GLN A 251 -17.87 5.36 -4.24
C GLN A 251 -18.65 6.44 -5.00
N VAL A 252 -19.95 6.52 -4.72
CA VAL A 252 -20.87 7.45 -5.37
C VAL A 252 -20.91 8.80 -4.64
N GLY A 253 -21.14 9.87 -5.39
CA GLY A 253 -21.23 11.22 -4.84
C GLY A 253 -19.89 11.94 -4.69
N LYS A 254 -19.88 13.02 -3.88
CA LYS A 254 -18.74 13.95 -3.73
C LYS A 254 -18.14 13.96 -2.32
N SER A 255 -18.62 13.08 -1.45
CA SER A 255 -18.25 13.05 -0.02
C SER A 255 -16.96 12.30 0.25
N GLY A 256 -16.30 11.74 -0.78
CA GLY A 256 -15.19 10.81 -0.63
C GLY A 256 -15.66 9.36 -0.53
N HIS A 257 -14.74 8.44 -0.32
CA HIS A 257 -14.99 7.02 -0.23
C HIS A 257 -15.37 6.62 1.21
N SER A 258 -15.89 5.40 1.33
CA SER A 258 -16.23 4.79 2.60
C SER A 258 -15.48 3.46 2.70
N SER A 259 -14.49 3.39 3.57
CA SER A 259 -13.74 2.16 3.81
C SER A 259 -14.61 0.94 4.17
N VAL A 260 -15.79 1.13 4.78
CA VAL A 260 -16.73 0.02 5.03
C VAL A 260 -17.36 -0.49 3.72
N GLU A 261 -17.74 0.41 2.81
CA GLU A 261 -18.28 0.04 1.49
C GLU A 261 -17.21 -0.68 0.68
N ASP A 262 -15.99 -0.13 0.66
CA ASP A 262 -14.88 -0.66 -0.12
C ASP A 262 -14.39 -2.02 0.41
N ALA A 263 -14.31 -2.21 1.74
CA ALA A 263 -13.97 -3.50 2.34
C ALA A 263 -15.04 -4.58 2.04
N ARG A 264 -16.33 -4.23 2.09
CA ARG A 264 -17.42 -5.15 1.73
C ARG A 264 -17.39 -5.55 0.26
N ALA A 265 -17.28 -4.56 -0.63
CA ALA A 265 -17.15 -4.82 -2.06
C ALA A 265 -15.93 -5.70 -2.37
N THR A 266 -14.83 -5.48 -1.67
CA THR A 266 -13.62 -6.31 -1.79
C THR A 266 -13.85 -7.76 -1.35
N MET A 267 -14.54 -7.99 -0.23
CA MET A 267 -14.89 -9.34 0.22
C MET A 267 -15.84 -10.03 -0.76
N GLU A 268 -16.87 -9.33 -1.22
CA GLU A 268 -17.82 -9.86 -2.21
C GLU A 268 -17.13 -10.25 -3.52
N LEU A 269 -16.20 -9.42 -4.01
CA LEU A 269 -15.38 -9.76 -5.19
C LEU A 269 -14.52 -10.99 -4.94
N TYR A 270 -13.90 -11.12 -3.78
CA TYR A 270 -13.15 -12.33 -3.45
C TYR A 270 -14.03 -13.58 -3.54
N LYS A 271 -15.25 -13.55 -3.00
CA LYS A 271 -16.19 -14.68 -3.06
C LYS A 271 -16.56 -15.10 -4.49
N VAL A 272 -16.58 -14.18 -5.46
CA VAL A 272 -16.84 -14.50 -6.89
C VAL A 272 -15.82 -15.49 -7.45
N VAL A 273 -14.60 -15.50 -6.92
CA VAL A 273 -13.48 -16.32 -7.40
C VAL A 273 -12.88 -17.19 -6.30
N GLU A 274 -13.51 -17.31 -5.13
CA GLU A 274 -12.93 -17.96 -3.95
C GLU A 274 -12.50 -19.40 -4.24
N ASP A 275 -13.40 -20.22 -4.79
CA ASP A 275 -13.12 -21.62 -5.12
C ASP A 275 -11.95 -21.74 -6.10
N GLU A 276 -11.94 -20.94 -7.16
CA GLU A 276 -10.87 -20.93 -8.15
C GLU A 276 -9.56 -20.43 -7.53
N TRP A 277 -9.61 -19.39 -6.70
CA TRP A 277 -8.40 -18.82 -6.10
C TRP A 277 -7.76 -19.81 -5.13
N GLU A 278 -8.51 -20.35 -4.18
CA GLU A 278 -7.95 -21.16 -3.10
C GLU A 278 -7.52 -22.56 -3.57
N GLN A 279 -8.03 -23.05 -4.72
CA GLN A 279 -7.53 -24.27 -5.36
C GLN A 279 -6.13 -24.10 -6.02
N HIS A 280 -5.75 -22.87 -6.38
CA HIS A 280 -4.52 -22.58 -7.13
C HIS A 280 -3.40 -21.95 -6.28
N LEU A 281 -3.57 -21.85 -4.95
CA LEU A 281 -2.54 -21.41 -3.99
C LEU A 281 -1.62 -22.55 -3.55
#